data_AF-A0A521UCF6-F1
#
_entry.id   AF-A0A521UCF6-F1
#
_cell.length_a   1.000
_cell.length_b   1.000
_cell.length_c   1.000
_cell.angle_alpha   90.00
_cell.angle_beta   90.00
_cell.angle_gamma   90.00
#
_symmetry.space_group_name_H-M   'P 1'
#
loop_
_entity.id
_entity.type
_entity.pdbx_description
1 polymer ?
#
loop_
_entity_poly.entity_id
_entity_poly.type
_entity_poly.pdbx_seq_one_letter_code
_entity_poly.pdbx_strand_id
1 'polypeptide(L)'
;MTFLFFFGIVALVIGAPTAMWFKTWPDALLRWLPRGQFRDAVVPKLRADGPPMEVRLAALGSWILGAMFVPGLLMGLFGLVVMGLGLVSIPGLILAGRLFFLGRPLLLGEPGAAARARSLAQFARILNYVVLGLCGVGLLSQVPELLRHGLASNVFGLVALSLSVALYAGISLTHASLLDRAAKAIDEEGFAPQALGGVRIDAQGAAVMPQVSDEMSDEMSDEMSDEMSDEMSDEERRRGR
;
A
#
# COMPACT_ATOMS: atom_id res chain seq x y z
N MET A 1 -13.87 23.33 -22.23
CA MET A 1 -12.62 22.93 -21.55
C MET A 1 -12.83 22.56 -20.09
N THR A 2 -13.63 23.29 -19.31
CA THR A 2 -13.81 23.07 -17.86
C THR A 2 -14.36 21.67 -17.48
N PHE A 3 -15.32 21.14 -18.26
CA PHE A 3 -15.86 19.80 -18.02
C PHE A 3 -14.82 18.69 -18.22
N LEU A 4 -14.07 18.72 -19.33
CA LEU A 4 -13.00 17.73 -19.60
C LEU A 4 -11.92 17.76 -18.53
N PHE A 5 -11.55 18.95 -18.03
CA PHE A 5 -10.58 19.10 -16.95
C PHE A 5 -11.10 18.52 -15.63
N PHE A 6 -12.35 18.82 -15.27
CA PHE A 6 -12.99 18.26 -14.07
C PHE A 6 -13.08 16.74 -14.11
N PHE A 7 -13.57 16.16 -15.22
CA PHE A 7 -13.60 14.71 -15.41
C PHE A 7 -12.20 14.09 -15.40
N GLY A 8 -11.20 14.78 -15.96
CA GLY A 8 -9.80 14.36 -15.88
C GLY A 8 -9.28 14.28 -14.45
N ILE A 9 -9.57 15.29 -13.61
CA ILE A 9 -9.19 15.27 -12.19
C ILE A 9 -9.92 14.16 -11.44
N VAL A 10 -11.22 14.00 -11.65
CA VAL A 10 -11.99 12.92 -11.01
C VAL A 10 -11.46 11.55 -11.41
N ALA A 11 -11.19 11.34 -12.70
CA ALA A 11 -10.59 10.11 -13.20
C ALA A 11 -9.19 9.86 -12.61
N LEU A 12 -8.39 10.90 -12.40
CA LEU A 12 -7.08 10.78 -11.75
C LEU A 12 -7.22 10.42 -10.26
N VAL A 13 -8.02 11.18 -9.51
CA VAL A 13 -8.12 11.08 -8.04
C VAL A 13 -8.90 9.83 -7.61
N ILE A 14 -9.84 9.35 -8.41
CA ILE A 14 -10.61 8.13 -8.11
C ILE A 14 -10.06 6.94 -8.89
N GLY A 15 -9.82 7.10 -10.19
CA GLY A 15 -9.41 6.01 -11.07
C GLY A 15 -8.01 5.49 -10.74
N ALA A 16 -7.03 6.35 -10.47
CA ALA A 16 -5.67 5.88 -10.17
C ALA A 16 -5.62 5.11 -8.83
N PRO A 17 -6.18 5.58 -7.70
CA PRO A 17 -6.24 4.79 -6.47
C PRO A 17 -7.03 3.49 -6.63
N THR A 18 -8.13 3.51 -7.39
CA THR A 18 -8.94 2.31 -7.66
C THR A 18 -8.14 1.27 -8.43
N ALA A 19 -7.46 1.67 -9.51
CA ALA A 19 -6.63 0.77 -10.31
C ALA A 19 -5.45 0.20 -9.49
N MET A 20 -4.80 1.02 -8.68
CA MET A 20 -3.71 0.57 -7.79
C MET A 20 -4.22 -0.39 -6.72
N TRP A 21 -5.40 -0.15 -6.17
CA TRP A 21 -6.04 -1.05 -5.21
C TRP A 21 -6.23 -2.43 -5.81
N PHE A 22 -6.96 -2.55 -6.92
CA PHE A 22 -7.22 -3.85 -7.55
C PHE A 22 -5.95 -4.55 -8.06
N LYS A 23 -4.96 -3.79 -8.51
CA LYS A 23 -3.66 -4.35 -8.93
C LYS A 23 -2.86 -4.91 -7.75
N THR A 24 -2.89 -4.24 -6.59
CA THR A 24 -2.04 -4.58 -5.44
C THR A 24 -2.71 -5.53 -4.46
N TRP A 25 -4.04 -5.55 -4.43
CA TRP A 25 -4.84 -6.32 -3.49
C TRP A 25 -4.57 -7.84 -3.48
N PRO A 26 -4.44 -8.53 -4.64
CA PRO A 26 -4.13 -9.96 -4.66
C PRO A 26 -2.78 -10.27 -3.99
N ASP A 27 -1.75 -9.49 -4.31
CA ASP A 27 -0.42 -9.64 -3.72
C ASP A 27 -0.42 -9.34 -2.22
N ALA A 28 -1.22 -8.35 -1.80
CA ALA A 28 -1.38 -8.01 -0.40
C ALA A 28 -2.02 -9.17 0.37
N LEU A 29 -3.14 -9.73 -0.10
CA LEU A 29 -3.75 -10.89 0.55
C LEU A 29 -2.73 -12.03 0.75
N LEU A 30 -1.96 -12.36 -0.28
CA LEU A 30 -0.96 -13.43 -0.22
C LEU A 30 0.17 -13.17 0.78
N ARG A 31 0.50 -11.91 1.06
CA ARG A 31 1.59 -11.54 1.99
C ARG A 31 1.16 -11.50 3.45
N TRP A 32 -0.11 -11.21 3.70
CA TRP A 32 -0.66 -11.13 5.05
C TRP A 32 -1.24 -12.46 5.54
N LEU A 33 -1.47 -13.42 4.64
CA LEU A 33 -1.88 -14.78 5.01
C LEU A 33 -0.74 -15.55 5.72
N PRO A 34 -1.05 -16.35 6.75
CA PRO A 34 -0.07 -17.21 7.41
C PRO A 34 0.52 -18.22 6.42
N ARG A 35 1.85 -18.28 6.32
CA ARG A 35 2.56 -19.24 5.46
C ARG A 35 3.35 -20.23 6.31
N GLY A 36 2.93 -21.50 6.32
CA GLY A 36 3.73 -22.68 6.67
C GLY A 36 4.28 -22.77 8.11
N GLN A 37 4.69 -23.98 8.51
CA GLN A 37 5.21 -24.26 9.85
C GLN A 37 6.55 -23.57 10.10
N PHE A 38 6.58 -22.61 11.02
CA PHE A 38 7.82 -22.08 11.57
C PHE A 38 8.39 -23.12 12.54
N ARG A 39 9.41 -23.85 12.12
CA ARG A 39 10.31 -24.54 13.05
C ARG A 39 11.23 -23.48 13.66
N ASP A 40 11.01 -23.20 14.94
CA ASP A 40 11.92 -22.46 15.83
C ASP A 40 12.06 -20.92 15.67
N ALA A 41 11.21 -20.26 14.89
CA ALA A 41 11.14 -18.79 14.83
C ALA A 41 9.85 -18.25 15.49
N VAL A 42 9.93 -17.06 16.11
CA VAL A 42 8.74 -16.31 16.57
C VAL A 42 7.83 -16.06 15.37
N VAL A 43 6.71 -16.77 15.33
CA VAL A 43 5.73 -16.69 14.24
C VAL A 43 5.15 -15.28 14.21
N PRO A 44 5.35 -14.49 13.12
CA PRO A 44 4.59 -13.26 12.95
C PRO A 44 3.10 -13.59 13.00
N LYS A 45 2.33 -12.85 13.81
CA LYS A 45 0.89 -13.06 13.97
C LYS A 45 0.16 -12.60 12.71
N LEU A 46 0.25 -13.39 11.66
CA LEU A 46 -0.37 -13.13 10.37
C LEU A 46 -1.88 -13.41 10.46
N ARG A 47 -2.69 -12.48 9.94
CA ARG A 47 -4.14 -12.54 10.02
C ARG A 47 -4.71 -13.35 8.85
N ALA A 48 -5.64 -14.27 9.13
CA ALA A 48 -6.33 -15.05 8.10
C ALA A 48 -7.16 -14.16 7.15
N ASP A 49 -7.57 -12.96 7.58
CA ASP A 49 -8.46 -12.06 6.85
C ASP A 49 -7.73 -11.03 5.97
N GLY A 50 -6.41 -11.13 5.84
CA GLY A 50 -5.56 -10.22 5.09
C GLY A 50 -5.14 -8.96 5.86
N PRO A 51 -4.74 -7.87 5.18
CA PRO A 51 -4.19 -6.67 5.82
C PRO A 51 -5.17 -6.05 6.85
N PRO A 52 -4.71 -5.46 7.96
CA PRO A 52 -5.59 -4.81 8.92
C PRO A 52 -6.26 -3.56 8.32
N MET A 53 -7.43 -3.19 8.84
CA MET A 53 -8.25 -2.10 8.29
C MET A 53 -7.50 -0.76 8.28
N GLU A 54 -6.68 -0.52 9.30
CA GLU A 54 -5.86 0.68 9.46
C GLU A 54 -4.86 0.81 8.31
N VAL A 55 -4.22 -0.30 7.91
CA VAL A 55 -3.28 -0.36 6.78
C VAL A 55 -4.02 -0.14 5.46
N ARG A 56 -5.19 -0.76 5.29
CA ARG A 56 -6.04 -0.56 4.10
C ARG A 56 -6.43 0.92 3.92
N LEU A 57 -6.95 1.54 4.98
CA LEU A 57 -7.39 2.94 4.96
C LEU A 57 -6.21 3.89 4.78
N ALA A 58 -5.08 3.64 5.44
CA ALA A 58 -3.89 4.46 5.29
C ALA A 58 -3.31 4.37 3.86
N ALA A 59 -3.27 3.18 3.25
CA ALA A 59 -2.81 2.99 1.88
C ALA A 59 -3.71 3.72 0.88
N LEU A 60 -5.03 3.52 0.99
CA LEU A 60 -6.01 4.18 0.13
C LEU A 60 -5.93 5.71 0.28
N GLY A 61 -5.89 6.21 1.52
CA GLY A 61 -5.74 7.64 1.79
C GLY A 61 -4.43 8.21 1.23
N SER A 62 -3.34 7.44 1.26
CA SER A 62 -2.05 7.87 0.71
C SER A 62 -2.10 8.01 -0.81
N TRP A 63 -2.82 7.13 -1.50
CA TRP A 63 -3.04 7.24 -2.94
C TRP A 63 -3.99 8.37 -3.31
N ILE A 64 -5.10 8.55 -2.59
CA ILE A 64 -6.06 9.63 -2.87
C ILE A 64 -5.42 11.01 -2.64
N LEU A 65 -4.84 11.22 -1.46
CA LEU A 65 -4.16 12.48 -1.13
C LEU A 65 -2.92 12.69 -1.99
N GLY A 66 -2.19 11.60 -2.28
CA GLY A 66 -1.04 11.64 -3.17
C GLY A 66 -1.41 11.97 -4.62
N ALA A 67 -2.56 11.51 -5.13
CA ALA A 67 -3.02 11.82 -6.49
C ALA A 67 -3.36 13.31 -6.65
N MET A 68 -3.69 14.02 -5.56
CA MET A 68 -3.86 15.47 -5.56
C MET A 68 -2.56 16.24 -5.81
N PHE A 69 -1.40 15.57 -5.79
CA PHE A 69 -0.12 16.11 -6.22
C PHE A 69 -0.19 16.73 -7.61
N VAL A 70 -0.79 16.06 -8.59
CA VAL A 70 -0.78 16.49 -10.00
C VAL A 70 -1.56 17.80 -10.21
N PRO A 71 -2.84 17.92 -9.80
CA PRO A 71 -3.54 19.21 -9.91
C PRO A 71 -2.90 20.29 -9.04
N GLY A 72 -2.39 19.93 -7.85
CA GLY A 72 -1.67 20.87 -6.99
C GLY A 72 -0.38 21.40 -7.61
N LEU A 73 0.37 20.55 -8.32
CA LEU A 73 1.61 20.92 -9.01
C LEU A 73 1.31 21.85 -10.18
N LEU A 74 0.28 21.56 -10.97
CA LEU A 74 -0.15 22.41 -12.08
C LEU A 74 -0.56 23.80 -11.60
N MET A 75 -1.35 23.88 -10.52
CA MET A 75 -1.75 25.15 -9.92
C MET A 75 -0.57 25.88 -9.25
N GLY A 76 0.33 25.15 -8.60
CA GLY A 76 1.52 25.71 -7.96
C GLY A 76 2.51 26.28 -8.98
N LEU A 77 2.74 25.61 -10.11
CA LEU A 77 3.54 26.13 -11.22
C LEU A 77 2.91 27.36 -11.85
N PHE A 78 1.60 27.35 -12.09
CA PHE A 78 0.89 28.51 -12.60
C PHE A 78 0.99 29.71 -11.63
N GLY A 79 0.78 29.47 -10.34
CA GLY A 79 0.92 30.49 -9.29
C GLY A 79 2.35 31.00 -9.10
N LEU A 80 3.36 30.15 -9.29
CA LEU A 80 4.77 30.55 -9.27
C LEU A 80 5.09 31.48 -10.44
N VAL A 81 4.65 31.14 -11.65
CA VAL A 81 4.89 31.92 -12.87
C VAL A 81 4.17 33.27 -12.83
N VAL A 82 2.97 33.34 -12.22
CA VAL A 82 2.14 34.55 -12.21
C VAL A 82 2.37 35.45 -10.99
N MET A 83 2.62 34.89 -9.80
CA MET A 83 2.65 35.64 -8.53
C MET A 83 3.91 35.42 -7.68
N GLY A 84 4.89 34.61 -8.11
CA GLY A 84 6.11 34.34 -7.32
C GLY A 84 5.87 33.57 -5.99
N LEU A 85 4.64 33.11 -5.75
CA LEU A 85 4.16 32.54 -4.48
C LEU A 85 4.35 31.01 -4.38
N GLY A 86 5.07 30.38 -5.31
CA GLY A 86 5.15 28.92 -5.41
C GLY A 86 6.07 28.23 -4.40
N LEU A 87 6.90 28.95 -3.65
CA LEU A 87 7.90 28.36 -2.75
C LEU A 87 7.28 27.56 -1.59
N VAL A 88 6.10 27.98 -1.11
CA VAL A 88 5.35 27.29 -0.03
C VAL A 88 4.69 25.99 -0.52
N SER A 89 4.52 25.81 -1.84
CA SER A 89 3.91 24.61 -2.41
C SER A 89 4.87 23.41 -2.46
N ILE A 90 6.18 23.66 -2.45
CA ILE A 90 7.21 22.62 -2.65
C ILE A 90 7.16 21.55 -1.55
N PRO A 91 7.11 21.88 -0.24
CA PRO A 91 7.01 20.87 0.81
C PRO A 91 5.74 20.01 0.72
N GLY A 92 4.60 20.63 0.36
CA GLY A 92 3.33 19.91 0.16
C GLY A 92 3.37 18.94 -1.02
N LEU A 93 4.01 19.35 -2.11
CA LEU A 93 4.22 18.50 -3.29
C LEU A 93 5.13 17.31 -2.98
N ILE A 94 6.23 17.54 -2.26
CA ILE A 94 7.13 16.47 -1.82
C ILE A 94 6.37 15.47 -0.94
N LEU A 95 5.56 15.95 0.02
CA LEU A 95 4.74 15.09 0.86
C LEU A 95 3.76 14.26 0.03
N ALA A 96 3.00 14.88 -0.86
CA ALA A 96 1.99 14.21 -1.67
C ALA A 96 2.61 13.12 -2.57
N GLY A 97 3.73 13.41 -3.23
CA GLY A 97 4.46 12.42 -4.03
C GLY A 97 4.93 11.23 -3.18
N ARG A 98 5.50 11.50 -2.00
CA ARG A 98 5.97 10.44 -1.09
C ARG A 98 4.81 9.61 -0.53
N LEU A 99 3.66 10.21 -0.25
CA LEU A 99 2.45 9.49 0.15
C LEU A 99 1.97 8.58 -0.97
N PHE A 100 1.90 9.08 -2.20
CA PHE A 100 1.46 8.29 -3.35
C PHE A 100 2.29 7.00 -3.51
N PHE A 101 3.62 7.11 -3.41
CA PHE A 101 4.51 5.97 -3.52
C PHE A 101 4.58 5.09 -2.27
N LEU A 102 4.07 5.54 -1.12
CA LEU A 102 4.01 4.74 0.11
C LEU A 102 2.83 3.76 0.11
N GLY A 103 1.71 4.09 -0.55
CA GLY A 103 0.47 3.30 -0.43
C GLY A 103 0.64 1.81 -0.77
N ARG A 104 1.40 1.48 -1.82
CA ARG A 104 1.70 0.08 -2.20
C ARG A 104 2.58 -0.63 -1.16
N PRO A 105 3.78 -0.12 -0.82
CA PRO A 105 4.62 -0.70 0.24
C PRO A 105 3.88 -0.92 1.56
N LEU A 106 3.00 0.02 1.93
CA LEU A 106 2.22 -0.03 3.16
C LEU A 106 1.19 -1.16 3.11
N LEU A 107 0.45 -1.29 2.01
CA LEU A 107 -0.51 -2.38 1.82
C LEU A 107 0.16 -3.76 1.75
N LEU A 108 1.37 -3.82 1.20
CA LEU A 108 2.15 -5.07 1.09
C LEU A 108 2.90 -5.45 2.38
N GLY A 109 2.90 -4.60 3.41
CA GLY A 109 3.66 -4.84 4.65
C GLY A 109 5.17 -4.89 4.43
N GLU A 110 5.71 -4.11 3.48
CA GLU A 110 7.13 -4.16 3.15
C GLU A 110 8.05 -3.74 4.30
N PRO A 111 9.27 -4.31 4.39
CA PRO A 111 10.24 -3.90 5.39
C PRO A 111 10.53 -2.40 5.26
N GLY A 112 10.46 -1.68 6.38
CA GLY A 112 10.64 -0.22 6.43
C GLY A 112 9.43 0.61 5.96
N ALA A 113 8.31 0.00 5.57
CA ALA A 113 7.07 0.74 5.29
C ALA A 113 6.55 1.46 6.54
N ALA A 114 6.60 0.80 7.72
CA ALA A 114 6.20 1.40 8.99
C ALA A 114 7.06 2.62 9.37
N ALA A 115 8.38 2.52 9.24
CA ALA A 115 9.29 3.64 9.50
C ALA A 115 9.04 4.82 8.54
N ARG A 116 8.85 4.54 7.25
CA ARG A 116 8.48 5.56 6.26
C ARG A 116 7.15 6.22 6.59
N ALA A 117 6.13 5.44 6.96
CA ALA A 117 4.82 5.95 7.35
C ALA A 117 4.89 6.93 8.52
N ARG A 118 5.62 6.59 9.59
CA ARG A 118 5.86 7.50 10.73
C ARG A 118 6.55 8.79 10.33
N SER A 119 7.61 8.69 9.51
CA SER A 119 8.34 9.87 9.03
C SER A 119 7.45 10.81 8.22
N LEU A 120 6.58 10.26 7.36
CA LEU A 120 5.63 11.04 6.56
C LEU A 120 4.48 11.58 7.42
N ALA A 121 4.00 10.83 8.41
CA ALA A 121 3.00 11.32 9.36
C ALA A 121 3.53 12.51 10.17
N GLN A 122 4.78 12.45 10.63
CA GLN A 122 5.43 13.56 11.33
C GLN A 122 5.61 14.77 10.40
N PHE A 123 6.09 14.56 9.18
CA PHE A 123 6.26 15.63 8.20
C PHE A 123 4.92 16.29 7.86
N ALA A 124 3.86 15.50 7.65
CA ALA A 124 2.51 15.98 7.41
C ALA A 124 1.98 16.81 8.59
N ARG A 125 2.17 16.36 9.83
CA ARG A 125 1.76 17.11 11.03
C ARG A 125 2.44 18.47 11.10
N ILE A 126 3.77 18.50 10.96
CA ILE A 126 4.56 19.74 11.00
C ILE A 126 4.07 20.70 9.91
N LEU A 127 3.95 20.22 8.67
CA LEU A 127 3.52 21.06 7.55
C LEU A 127 2.13 21.64 7.78
N ASN A 128 1.15 20.82 8.19
CA ASN A 128 -0.21 21.28 8.44
C ASN A 128 -0.30 22.25 9.62
N TYR A 129 0.48 22.06 10.69
CA TYR A 129 0.52 23.01 11.80
C TYR A 129 1.13 24.36 11.40
N VAL A 130 2.17 24.36 10.56
CA VAL A 130 2.72 25.60 10.00
C VAL A 130 1.67 26.33 9.14
N VAL A 131 0.99 25.61 8.24
CA VAL A 131 -0.06 26.19 7.38
C VAL A 131 -1.21 26.74 8.21
N LEU A 132 -1.71 25.98 9.19
CA LEU A 132 -2.76 26.43 10.11
C LEU A 132 -2.32 27.65 10.93
N GLY A 133 -1.07 27.68 11.40
CA GLY A 133 -0.51 28.82 12.11
C GLY A 133 -0.50 30.09 11.25
N LEU A 134 -0.03 29.99 10.01
CA LEU A 134 -0.02 31.11 9.05
C LEU A 134 -1.45 31.57 8.71
N CYS A 135 -2.37 30.65 8.45
CA CYS A 135 -3.79 30.98 8.23
C CYS A 135 -4.42 31.63 9.46
N GLY A 136 -4.10 31.16 10.66
CA GLY A 136 -4.57 31.73 11.92
C GLY A 136 -4.11 33.16 12.12
N VAL A 137 -2.83 33.46 11.89
CA VAL A 137 -2.28 34.83 11.94
C VAL A 137 -2.95 35.72 10.88
N GLY A 138 -3.14 35.20 9.66
CA GLY A 138 -3.86 35.89 8.60
C GLY A 138 -5.29 36.27 9.03
N LEU A 139 -6.06 35.33 9.57
CA LEU A 139 -7.41 35.59 10.08
C LEU A 139 -7.42 36.60 11.24
N LEU A 140 -6.51 36.46 12.21
CA LEU A 140 -6.42 37.36 13.36
C LEU A 140 -6.12 38.80 12.93
N SER A 141 -5.31 39.00 11.88
CA SER A 141 -5.03 40.33 11.34
C SER A 141 -6.27 41.03 10.77
N GLN A 142 -7.31 40.28 10.38
CA GLN A 142 -8.54 40.81 9.79
C GLN A 142 -9.64 41.07 10.82
N VAL A 143 -9.47 40.65 12.08
CA VAL A 143 -10.45 40.85 13.15
C VAL A 143 -10.86 42.32 13.32
N PRO A 144 -9.93 43.31 13.31
CA PRO A 144 -10.30 44.72 13.43
C PRO A 144 -11.19 45.20 12.29
N GLU A 145 -10.91 44.75 11.06
CA GLU A 145 -11.67 45.13 9.87
C GLU A 145 -13.06 44.50 9.87
N LEU A 146 -13.14 43.21 10.26
CA LEU A 146 -14.39 42.49 10.45
C LEU A 146 -15.30 43.15 11.51
N LEU A 147 -14.72 43.63 12.62
CA LEU A 147 -15.46 44.30 13.68
C LEU A 147 -15.97 45.69 13.25
N ARG A 148 -15.22 46.41 12.40
CA ARG A 148 -15.56 47.78 11.98
C ARG A 148 -16.52 47.83 10.80
N HIS A 149 -16.33 46.97 9.80
CA HIS A 149 -17.04 47.03 8.51
C HIS A 149 -17.93 45.81 8.26
N GLY A 150 -17.96 44.85 9.20
CA GLY A 150 -18.68 43.60 9.02
C GLY A 150 -18.05 42.69 7.97
N LEU A 151 -18.83 41.74 7.47
CA LEU A 151 -18.41 40.75 6.47
C LEU A 151 -18.44 41.35 5.05
N ALA A 152 -17.52 42.29 4.79
CA ALA A 152 -17.29 42.80 3.44
C ALA A 152 -16.80 41.68 2.51
N SER A 153 -17.02 41.80 1.19
CA SER A 153 -16.68 40.78 0.18
C SER A 153 -15.20 40.33 0.24
N ASN A 154 -14.29 41.26 0.52
CA ASN A 154 -12.85 40.97 0.65
C ASN A 154 -12.52 40.13 1.89
N VAL A 155 -13.21 40.37 3.01
CA VAL A 155 -13.04 39.61 4.26
C VAL A 155 -13.69 38.23 4.13
N PHE A 156 -14.85 38.16 3.48
CA PHE A 156 -15.54 36.89 3.21
C PHE A 156 -14.66 35.92 2.41
N GLY A 157 -14.00 36.41 1.34
CA GLY A 157 -13.10 35.57 0.54
C GLY A 157 -11.96 34.98 1.36
N LEU A 158 -11.35 35.76 2.25
CA LEU A 158 -10.24 35.31 3.10
C LEU A 158 -10.72 34.33 4.18
N VAL A 159 -11.88 34.56 4.77
CA VAL A 159 -12.52 33.65 5.74
C VAL A 159 -12.87 32.32 5.08
N ALA A 160 -13.50 32.36 3.90
CA ALA A 160 -13.85 31.16 3.14
C ALA A 160 -12.61 30.36 2.75
N LEU A 161 -11.54 31.05 2.29
CA LEU A 161 -10.27 30.42 1.97
C LEU A 161 -9.66 29.77 3.22
N SER A 162 -9.59 30.47 4.34
CA SER A 162 -9.00 29.98 5.57
C SER A 162 -9.76 28.77 6.14
N LEU A 163 -11.10 28.79 6.07
CA LEU A 163 -11.93 27.64 6.43
C LEU A 163 -11.65 26.44 5.52
N SER A 164 -11.53 26.66 4.21
CA SER A 164 -11.22 25.60 3.25
C SER A 164 -9.85 24.98 3.53
N VAL A 165 -8.84 25.81 3.83
CA VAL A 165 -7.49 25.36 4.22
C VAL A 165 -7.55 24.57 5.53
N ALA A 166 -8.31 25.03 6.51
CA ALA A 166 -8.46 24.35 7.79
C ALA A 166 -9.13 22.97 7.65
N LEU A 167 -10.16 22.85 6.81
CA LEU A 167 -10.81 21.58 6.49
C LEU A 167 -9.83 20.60 5.83
N TYR A 168 -9.09 21.07 4.83
CA TYR A 168 -8.07 20.24 4.17
C TYR A 168 -6.99 19.79 5.16
N ALA A 169 -6.49 20.70 5.99
CA ALA A 169 -5.51 20.38 7.02
C ALA A 169 -6.04 19.33 8.02
N GLY A 170 -7.32 19.44 8.42
CA GLY A 170 -7.98 18.45 9.26
C GLY A 170 -8.03 17.05 8.64
N ILE A 171 -8.34 16.95 7.35
CA ILE A 171 -8.30 15.68 6.60
C ILE A 171 -6.86 15.13 6.57
N SER A 172 -5.88 15.99 6.28
CA SER A 172 -4.46 15.59 6.24
C SER A 172 -3.93 15.12 7.60
N LEU A 173 -4.31 15.78 8.70
CA LEU A 173 -3.95 15.38 10.06
C LEU A 173 -4.62 14.05 10.47
N THR A 174 -5.86 13.84 10.04
CA THR A 174 -6.56 12.57 10.24
C THR A 174 -5.82 11.44 9.51
N HIS A 175 -5.38 11.68 8.28
CA HIS A 175 -4.59 10.72 7.51
C HIS A 175 -3.22 10.45 8.14
N ALA A 176 -2.54 11.48 8.67
CA ALA A 176 -1.30 11.29 9.43
C ALA A 176 -1.50 10.36 10.64
N SER A 177 -2.64 10.48 11.33
CA SER A 177 -2.99 9.58 12.44
C SER A 177 -3.26 8.14 11.96
N LEU A 178 -3.86 7.97 10.78
CA LEU A 178 -4.04 6.65 10.16
C LEU A 178 -2.69 6.01 9.78
N LEU A 179 -1.73 6.79 9.28
CA LEU A 179 -0.38 6.31 8.99
C LEU A 179 0.34 5.79 10.24
N ASP A 180 0.23 6.50 11.36
CA ASP A 180 0.81 6.06 12.64
C ASP A 180 0.16 4.76 13.13
N ARG A 181 -1.17 4.64 13.01
CA ARG A 181 -1.91 3.40 13.35
C ARG A 181 -1.53 2.23 12.45
N ALA A 182 -1.41 2.48 11.14
CA ALA A 182 -0.97 1.48 10.18
C ALA A 182 0.46 1.01 10.46
N ALA A 183 1.37 1.94 10.77
CA ALA A 183 2.74 1.60 11.15
C ALA A 183 2.80 0.75 12.41
N LYS A 184 1.96 1.06 13.41
CA LYS A 184 1.83 0.27 14.63
C LYS A 184 1.32 -1.15 14.32
N ALA A 185 0.29 -1.28 13.50
CA ALA A 185 -0.26 -2.58 13.10
C ALA A 185 0.76 -3.45 12.36
N ILE A 186 1.54 -2.86 11.44
CA ILE A 186 2.62 -3.57 10.72
C ILE A 186 3.70 -4.08 11.69
N ASP A 187 4.08 -3.29 12.68
CA ASP A 187 5.09 -3.69 13.67
C ASP A 187 4.57 -4.76 14.63
N GLU A 188 3.32 -4.68 15.08
CA GLU A 188 2.68 -5.66 15.96
C GLU A 188 2.51 -7.04 15.30
N GLU A 189 2.28 -7.08 13.99
CA GLU A 189 2.16 -8.33 13.23
C GLU A 189 3.51 -8.98 12.89
N GLY A 190 4.64 -8.35 13.27
CA GLY A 190 5.95 -8.98 13.19
C GLY A 190 6.61 -8.92 11.81
N PHE A 191 6.20 -8.01 10.93
CA PHE A 191 6.92 -7.69 9.68
C PHE A 191 8.27 -6.98 9.93
N ALA A 192 8.72 -6.93 11.18
CA ALA A 192 9.98 -6.34 11.58
C ALA A 192 11.16 -7.14 10.99
N PRO A 193 12.19 -6.46 10.44
CA PRO A 193 13.38 -7.11 9.88
C PRO A 193 14.16 -7.98 10.90
N GLN A 194 13.88 -7.83 12.19
CA GLN A 194 14.52 -8.56 13.28
C GLN A 194 14.03 -10.02 13.40
N ALA A 195 12.82 -10.34 12.91
CA ALA A 195 12.30 -11.71 12.89
C ALA A 195 12.89 -12.57 11.75
N LEU A 196 13.54 -11.95 10.76
CA LEU A 196 14.20 -12.62 9.65
C LEU A 196 15.67 -12.99 9.93
N GLY A 197 16.25 -12.52 11.04
CA GLY A 197 17.64 -12.82 11.42
C GLY A 197 17.88 -14.24 11.94
N GLY A 198 16.82 -15.01 12.20
CA GLY A 198 16.89 -16.40 12.66
C GLY A 198 16.44 -17.44 11.65
N VAL A 199 15.94 -17.02 10.48
CA VAL A 199 15.47 -17.97 9.46
C VAL A 199 16.67 -18.44 8.65
N ARG A 200 17.31 -19.52 9.12
CA ARG A 200 18.02 -20.41 8.19
C ARG A 200 16.96 -21.01 7.29
N ILE A 201 16.88 -20.53 6.05
CA ILE A 201 16.30 -21.34 4.99
C ILE A 201 17.29 -22.48 4.81
N ASP A 202 17.10 -23.57 5.55
CA ASP A 202 17.72 -24.81 5.18
C ASP A 202 17.17 -25.14 3.79
N ALA A 203 17.97 -24.86 2.78
CA ALA A 203 17.77 -25.30 1.41
C ALA A 203 17.99 -26.82 1.33
N GLN A 204 17.28 -27.57 2.16
CA GLN A 204 17.23 -29.03 2.16
C GLN A 204 15.75 -29.42 2.12
N GLY A 205 15.20 -29.47 0.90
CA GLY A 205 13.86 -30.03 0.71
C GLY A 205 13.06 -29.58 -0.50
N ALA A 206 13.66 -29.15 -1.62
CA ALA A 206 12.98 -29.16 -2.93
C ALA A 206 13.92 -29.05 -4.14
N ALA A 207 15.17 -29.51 -4.01
CA ALA A 207 15.92 -30.07 -5.13
C ALA A 207 16.20 -31.54 -4.81
N VAL A 208 15.14 -32.26 -4.44
CA VAL A 208 15.08 -33.70 -4.61
C VAL A 208 14.14 -33.88 -5.78
N MET A 209 14.70 -33.82 -6.99
CA MET A 209 14.19 -34.71 -8.04
C MET A 209 14.15 -36.08 -7.37
N PRO A 210 12.99 -36.75 -7.27
CA PRO A 210 13.04 -38.14 -6.88
C PRO A 210 13.87 -38.81 -7.98
N GLN A 211 15.11 -39.20 -7.65
CA GLN A 211 15.77 -40.27 -8.38
C GLN A 211 14.93 -41.50 -8.07
N VAL A 212 13.83 -41.64 -8.81
CA VAL A 212 13.18 -42.92 -9.05
C VAL A 212 14.04 -43.57 -10.11
N SER A 213 15.19 -44.08 -9.68
CA SER A 213 16.15 -44.78 -10.52
C SER A 213 16.82 -45.78 -9.59
N ASP A 214 16.41 -47.04 -9.76
CA ASP A 214 17.19 -48.25 -9.41
C ASP A 214 16.78 -49.10 -8.19
N GLU A 215 15.74 -48.77 -7.39
CA GLU A 215 15.28 -49.69 -6.31
C GLU A 215 13.80 -50.12 -6.38
N MET A 216 13.00 -49.59 -7.31
CA MET A 216 11.64 -50.10 -7.59
C MET A 216 11.56 -50.97 -8.86
N SER A 217 12.69 -51.21 -9.52
CA SER A 217 12.74 -52.07 -10.71
C SER A 217 12.90 -53.56 -10.39
N ASP A 218 13.40 -53.92 -9.21
CA ASP A 218 13.69 -55.34 -8.90
C ASP A 218 12.52 -56.08 -8.23
N GLU A 219 11.63 -55.39 -7.51
CA GLU A 219 10.49 -56.06 -6.85
C GLU A 219 9.21 -56.13 -7.70
N MET A 220 9.05 -55.28 -8.73
CA MET A 220 7.89 -55.36 -9.64
C MET A 220 8.15 -56.17 -10.92
N SER A 221 9.39 -56.66 -11.12
CA SER A 221 9.74 -57.44 -12.31
C SER A 221 9.50 -58.94 -12.16
N ASP A 222 9.37 -59.44 -10.92
CA ASP A 222 9.13 -60.88 -10.66
C ASP A 222 7.63 -61.24 -10.63
N GLU A 223 6.74 -60.35 -10.19
CA GLU A 223 5.29 -60.66 -10.14
C GLU A 223 4.57 -60.52 -11.49
N MET A 224 5.06 -59.70 -12.43
CA MET A 224 4.44 -59.57 -13.77
C MET A 224 4.96 -60.57 -14.81
N SER A 225 5.98 -61.36 -14.48
CA SER A 225 6.54 -62.35 -15.42
C SER A 225 5.84 -63.71 -15.33
N ASP A 226 5.17 -64.03 -14.21
CA ASP A 226 4.46 -65.30 -14.02
C ASP A 226 3.03 -65.28 -14.61
N GLU A 227 2.32 -64.14 -14.63
CA GLU A 227 0.97 -64.08 -15.21
C GLU A 227 0.95 -64.03 -16.74
N MET A 228 2.03 -63.59 -17.40
CA MET A 228 2.06 -63.48 -18.87
C MET A 228 2.52 -64.76 -19.59
N SER A 229 3.09 -65.74 -18.87
CA SER A 229 3.47 -67.05 -19.42
C SER A 229 2.28 -68.03 -19.55
N ASP A 230 1.23 -67.86 -18.75
CA ASP A 230 0.07 -68.75 -18.79
C ASP A 230 -0.92 -68.37 -19.92
N GLU A 231 -1.08 -67.10 -20.28
CA GLU A 231 -1.97 -66.70 -21.39
C GLU A 231 -1.41 -67.02 -22.78
N MET A 232 -0.08 -67.00 -22.99
CA MET A 232 0.50 -67.31 -24.30
C MET A 232 0.53 -68.81 -24.63
N SER A 233 0.50 -69.68 -23.61
CA SER A 233 0.47 -71.13 -23.78
C SER A 233 -0.90 -71.65 -24.25
N ASP A 234 -1.98 -70.94 -23.93
CA ASP A 234 -3.35 -71.31 -24.32
C ASP A 234 -3.73 -70.79 -25.73
N GLU A 235 -3.12 -69.70 -26.19
CA GLU A 235 -3.36 -69.16 -27.53
C GLU A 235 -2.63 -69.98 -28.62
N GLU A 236 -1.42 -70.50 -28.36
CA GLU A 236 -0.73 -71.40 -29.30
C GLU A 236 -1.40 -72.78 -29.42
N ARG A 237 -2.05 -73.28 -28.36
CA ARG A 237 -2.81 -74.54 -28.39
C ARG A 237 -4.07 -74.46 -29.24
N ARG A 238 -4.63 -73.26 -29.46
CA ARG A 238 -5.80 -73.02 -30.32
C ARG A 238 -5.46 -72.86 -31.80
N ARG A 239 -4.22 -72.53 -32.16
CA ARG A 239 -3.79 -72.36 -33.56
C ARG A 239 -3.13 -73.59 -34.19
N GLY A 240 -2.87 -74.65 -33.41
CA GLY A 240 -2.21 -75.88 -33.86
C GLY A 240 -3.12 -77.05 -34.25
N ARG A 241 -4.40 -76.83 -34.59
CA ARG A 241 -5.29 -77.84 -35.19
C ARG A 241 -5.90 -77.37 -36.49
#